data_AF-A0A5J4ZUY1-F1
#
_entry.id   AF-A0A5J4ZUY1-F1
#
_cell.length_a   1.000
_cell.length_b   1.000
_cell.length_c   1.000
_cell.angle_alpha   90.00
_cell.angle_beta   90.00
_cell.angle_gamma   90.00
#
_symmetry.space_group_name_H-M   'P 1'
#
loop_
_entity.id
_entity.type
_entity.pdbx_description
1 polymer ?
#
loop_
_entity_poly.entity_id
_entity_poly.type
_entity_poly.pdbx_seq_one_letter_code
_entity_poly.pdbx_strand_id
1 'polypeptide(L)'
;MAARKRASSDASTKSPAAETQQKTQTTTANSTDPPIAPSKAGQILTYSLIFFVPYFYLIFSHYKIEADLKRSILINALLSCAGFFATLTMIPVASRYVLRRNLFGYDINKKGTPQGSIKVPESLGIVIGIVFLVLAILFQYFNFTSDSNWLVEYNAALASICFMILLGFVDDVLDVPWRVKLLLPTIAALPLLMAYAGHTTIIIPKPLIPYVGLEVLDLGWIYKLYMGLLAVFCTNSINIHAG
;
A
#
# COMPACT_ATOMS: atom_id res chain seq x y z
N MET A 1 -18.89 76.39 9.86
CA MET A 1 -19.94 75.89 10.78
C MET A 1 -19.67 74.40 10.99
N ALA A 2 -19.86 73.72 12.14
CA ALA A 2 -19.98 74.09 13.56
C ALA A 2 -19.93 72.77 14.40
N ALA A 3 -19.40 72.67 15.63
CA ALA A 3 -18.51 73.57 16.37
C ALA A 3 -17.70 72.82 17.47
N ARG A 4 -16.36 72.91 17.42
CA ARG A 4 -15.40 73.09 18.53
C ARG A 4 -15.84 72.66 19.96
N LYS A 5 -15.15 71.69 20.57
CA LYS A 5 -14.77 71.74 21.99
C LYS A 5 -13.46 71.00 22.28
N ARG A 6 -12.68 71.50 23.25
CA ARG A 6 -11.28 71.13 23.56
C ARG A 6 -11.07 71.27 25.07
N ALA A 7 -10.51 70.26 25.74
CA ALA A 7 -9.89 70.22 27.08
C ALA A 7 -9.68 68.72 27.43
N SER A 8 -8.47 68.16 27.55
CA SER A 8 -7.45 68.29 28.62
C SER A 8 -7.93 67.72 29.97
N SER A 9 -7.19 66.87 30.71
CA SER A 9 -5.77 66.46 30.60
C SER A 9 -5.46 65.17 31.39
N ASP A 10 -4.32 64.55 31.06
CA ASP A 10 -3.45 63.65 31.87
C ASP A 10 -4.03 62.44 32.65
N ALA A 11 -3.62 61.22 32.27
CA ALA A 11 -2.49 60.53 32.94
C ALA A 11 -2.28 59.06 32.48
N SER A 12 -1.03 58.77 32.08
CA SER A 12 -0.30 57.49 32.22
C SER A 12 -0.86 56.13 31.70
N THR A 13 -0.04 55.55 30.79
CA THR A 13 0.37 54.13 30.69
C THR A 13 -0.51 52.99 30.15
N LYS A 14 0.13 52.25 29.23
CA LYS A 14 0.00 50.82 28.84
C LYS A 14 -1.07 50.40 27.82
N SER A 15 -0.58 49.87 26.70
CA SER A 15 -1.34 49.34 25.57
C SER A 15 -1.95 47.96 25.84
N PRO A 16 -3.19 47.67 25.37
CA PRO A 16 -3.78 46.35 25.47
C PRO A 16 -3.32 45.46 24.30
N ALA A 17 -2.22 44.72 24.49
CA ALA A 17 -1.68 43.79 23.48
C ALA A 17 -1.26 42.42 24.05
N ALA A 18 -1.61 42.11 25.31
CA ALA A 18 -1.01 41.00 26.06
C ALA A 18 -1.96 39.86 26.47
N GLU A 19 -3.28 39.94 26.22
CA GLU A 19 -4.25 38.97 26.76
C GLU A 19 -4.70 37.86 25.79
N THR A 20 -4.40 37.96 24.48
CA THR A 20 -4.85 36.96 23.48
C THR A 20 -3.85 35.82 23.25
N GLN A 21 -2.66 35.84 23.86
CA GLN A 21 -1.62 34.82 23.64
C GLN A 21 -1.45 33.80 24.80
N GLN A 22 -2.18 33.95 25.91
CA GLN A 22 -1.99 33.10 27.10
C GLN A 22 -2.98 31.93 27.26
N LYS A 23 -3.81 31.63 26.25
CA LYS A 23 -4.84 30.56 26.34
C LYS A 23 -4.59 29.32 25.46
N THR A 24 -3.39 29.15 24.92
CA THR A 24 -3.02 28.01 24.05
C THR A 24 -1.81 27.21 24.55
N GLN A 25 -1.41 27.39 25.83
CA GLN A 25 -0.23 26.73 26.42
C GLN A 25 -0.48 26.07 27.79
N THR A 26 -1.67 25.50 28.04
CA THR A 26 -1.88 24.68 29.26
C THR A 26 -2.85 23.51 29.08
N THR A 27 -2.58 22.60 28.13
CA THR A 27 -3.17 21.25 28.15
C THR A 27 -2.25 20.18 27.53
N THR A 28 -0.99 20.14 27.97
CA THR A 28 -0.22 18.88 27.99
C THR A 28 -0.83 17.96 29.05
N ALA A 29 -2.01 17.42 28.75
CA ALA A 29 -2.59 16.34 29.53
C ALA A 29 -1.69 15.11 29.36
N ASN A 30 -1.15 14.61 30.46
CA ASN A 30 -0.42 13.34 30.50
C ASN A 30 -1.42 12.19 30.24
N SER A 31 -1.69 11.89 28.97
CA SER A 31 -2.37 10.67 28.58
C SER A 31 -1.43 9.50 28.83
N THR A 32 -1.67 8.74 29.90
CA THR A 32 -0.92 7.53 30.25
C THR A 32 -1.21 6.35 29.33
N ASP A 33 -2.18 6.47 28.44
CA ASP A 33 -2.43 5.49 27.38
C ASP A 33 -1.28 5.52 26.36
N PRO A 34 -0.76 4.35 25.93
CA PRO A 34 0.22 4.30 24.85
C PRO A 34 -0.39 4.91 23.57
N PRO A 35 0.39 5.67 22.77
CA PRO A 35 -0.14 6.36 21.59
C PRO A 35 -0.67 5.43 20.48
N ILE A 36 -0.38 4.12 20.59
CA ILE A 36 -0.82 3.07 19.68
C ILE A 36 -1.27 1.87 20.53
N ALA A 37 -2.40 1.27 20.18
CA ALA A 37 -2.90 0.06 20.85
C ALA A 37 -1.93 -1.13 20.67
N PRO A 38 -1.79 -2.02 21.68
CA PRO A 38 -0.91 -3.17 21.58
C PRO A 38 -1.36 -4.15 20.50
N SER A 39 -0.42 -4.87 19.90
CA SER A 39 -0.72 -5.89 18.89
C SER A 39 -1.52 -7.04 19.50
N LYS A 40 -2.61 -7.46 18.82
CA LYS A 40 -3.45 -8.59 19.25
C LYS A 40 -2.81 -9.93 18.88
N ALA A 41 -1.55 -10.13 19.27
CA ALA A 41 -0.69 -11.23 18.82
C ALA A 41 -1.32 -12.62 19.00
N GLY A 42 -2.02 -12.86 20.11
CA GLY A 42 -2.75 -14.12 20.33
C GLY A 42 -3.85 -14.37 19.30
N GLN A 43 -4.66 -13.34 18.96
CA GLN A 43 -5.69 -13.46 17.93
C GLN A 43 -5.08 -13.66 16.54
N ILE A 44 -4.01 -12.92 16.22
CA ILE A 44 -3.27 -13.09 14.96
C ILE A 44 -2.77 -14.53 14.84
N LEU A 45 -2.12 -15.06 15.88
CA LEU A 45 -1.63 -16.45 15.89
C LEU A 45 -2.77 -17.46 15.71
N THR A 46 -3.89 -17.30 16.41
CA THR A 46 -5.07 -18.18 16.26
C THR A 46 -5.57 -18.19 14.81
N TYR A 47 -5.78 -17.02 14.19
CA TYR A 47 -6.23 -16.95 12.80
C TYR A 47 -5.18 -17.50 11.83
N SER A 48 -3.90 -17.19 12.02
CA SER A 48 -2.81 -17.74 11.21
C SER A 48 -2.77 -19.28 11.28
N LEU A 49 -2.94 -19.88 12.46
CA LEU A 49 -2.98 -21.34 12.59
C LEU A 49 -4.19 -21.96 11.90
N ILE A 50 -5.37 -21.33 11.98
CA ILE A 50 -6.60 -21.79 11.30
C ILE A 50 -6.40 -21.91 9.78
N PHE A 51 -5.62 -21.03 9.16
CA PHE A 51 -5.35 -21.10 7.71
C PHE A 51 -4.10 -21.92 7.36
N PHE A 52 -3.00 -21.78 8.09
CA PHE A 52 -1.73 -22.44 7.75
C PHE A 52 -1.73 -23.94 8.04
N VAL A 53 -2.36 -24.41 9.13
CA VAL A 53 -2.40 -25.84 9.47
C VAL A 53 -3.07 -26.68 8.36
N PRO A 54 -4.30 -26.37 7.90
CA PRO A 54 -4.90 -27.13 6.79
C PRO A 54 -4.14 -26.93 5.48
N TYR A 55 -3.63 -25.73 5.19
CA TYR A 55 -2.83 -25.47 3.98
C TYR A 55 -1.59 -26.38 3.88
N PHE A 56 -0.79 -26.44 4.95
CA PHE A 56 0.42 -27.28 4.97
C PHE A 56 0.08 -28.79 5.05
N TYR A 57 -0.99 -29.18 5.76
CA TYR A 57 -1.47 -30.57 5.73
C TYR A 57 -1.87 -31.00 4.31
N LEU A 58 -2.64 -30.17 3.60
CA LEU A 58 -3.06 -30.46 2.23
C LEU A 58 -1.86 -30.61 1.29
N ILE A 59 -0.89 -29.71 1.37
CA ILE A 59 0.31 -29.72 0.50
C ILE A 59 1.24 -30.89 0.81
N PHE A 60 1.55 -31.14 2.08
CA PHE A 60 2.57 -32.13 2.44
C PHE A 60 2.01 -33.55 2.58
N SER A 61 0.78 -33.71 3.07
CA SER A 61 0.21 -35.01 3.45
C SER A 61 -0.92 -35.50 2.53
N HIS A 62 -1.82 -34.63 2.07
CA HIS A 62 -3.00 -35.06 1.29
C HIS A 62 -2.71 -35.17 -0.21
N TYR A 63 -2.15 -34.11 -0.81
CA TYR A 63 -1.90 -34.06 -2.25
C TYR A 63 -0.51 -34.58 -2.64
N LYS A 64 -0.47 -35.36 -3.71
CA LYS A 64 0.76 -35.85 -4.36
C LYS A 64 1.38 -34.75 -5.25
N ILE A 65 1.84 -33.68 -4.61
CA ILE A 65 2.59 -32.60 -5.28
C ILE A 65 4.05 -33.04 -5.47
N GLU A 66 4.64 -32.66 -6.61
CA GLU A 66 6.05 -32.91 -6.96
C GLU A 66 7.02 -32.34 -5.91
N ALA A 67 8.15 -33.03 -5.71
CA ALA A 67 9.12 -32.69 -4.66
C ALA A 67 9.73 -31.30 -4.84
N ASP A 68 10.05 -30.92 -6.10
CA ASP A 68 10.63 -29.61 -6.40
C ASP A 68 9.64 -28.48 -6.14
N LEU A 69 8.37 -28.63 -6.54
CA LEU A 69 7.33 -27.65 -6.24
C LEU A 69 7.06 -27.54 -4.73
N LYS A 70 7.08 -28.66 -3.98
CA LYS A 70 7.03 -28.64 -2.50
C LYS A 70 8.21 -27.86 -1.90
N ARG A 71 9.43 -28.04 -2.43
CA ARG A 71 10.63 -27.29 -2.02
C ARG A 71 10.47 -25.80 -2.32
N SER A 72 10.00 -25.42 -3.51
CA SER A 72 9.75 -24.03 -3.88
C SER A 72 8.74 -23.35 -2.96
N ILE A 73 7.61 -24.00 -2.67
CA ILE A 73 6.59 -23.48 -1.75
C ILE A 73 7.16 -23.29 -0.34
N LEU A 74 7.95 -24.24 0.17
CA LEU A 74 8.59 -24.14 1.48
C LEU A 74 9.58 -22.97 1.55
N ILE A 75 10.43 -22.79 0.53
CA ILE A 75 11.38 -21.68 0.44
C ILE A 75 10.62 -20.34 0.40
N ASN A 76 9.55 -20.24 -0.39
CA ASN A 76 8.73 -19.03 -0.44
C ASN A 76 8.08 -18.71 0.92
N ALA A 77 7.56 -19.72 1.63
CA ALA A 77 6.97 -19.54 2.95
C ALA A 77 7.99 -19.06 3.99
N LEU A 78 9.21 -19.62 3.98
CA LEU A 78 10.30 -19.20 4.87
C LEU A 78 10.76 -17.76 4.57
N LEU A 79 10.95 -17.40 3.29
CA LEU A 79 11.30 -16.04 2.89
C LEU A 79 10.19 -15.03 3.24
N SER A 80 8.92 -15.40 3.03
CA SER A 80 7.77 -14.57 3.40
C SER A 80 7.69 -14.33 4.91
N CYS A 81 7.98 -15.36 5.72
CA CYS A 81 8.07 -15.25 7.17
C CYS A 81 9.21 -14.31 7.61
N ALA A 82 10.39 -14.42 6.98
CA ALA A 82 11.49 -13.47 7.20
C ALA A 82 11.11 -12.03 6.80
N GLY A 83 10.38 -11.85 5.70
CA GLY A 83 9.85 -10.55 5.25
C GLY A 83 8.86 -9.91 6.22
N PHE A 84 8.01 -10.72 6.86
CA PHE A 84 7.11 -10.23 7.92
C PHE A 84 7.92 -9.63 9.09
N PHE A 85 8.94 -10.32 9.60
CA PHE A 85 9.78 -9.77 10.66
C PHE A 85 10.66 -8.59 10.21
N ALA A 86 11.17 -8.61 8.97
CA ALA A 86 11.92 -7.50 8.38
C ALA A 86 11.05 -6.23 8.26
N THR A 87 9.82 -6.34 7.75
CA THR A 87 8.90 -5.20 7.67
C THR A 87 8.51 -4.65 9.05
N LEU A 88 8.22 -5.52 10.04
CA LEU A 88 7.94 -5.09 11.41
C LEU A 88 9.10 -4.30 12.05
N THR A 89 10.35 -4.61 11.72
CA THR A 89 11.53 -3.91 12.24
C THR A 89 11.87 -2.65 11.44
N MET A 90 11.66 -2.65 10.13
CA MET A 90 12.00 -1.52 9.24
C MET A 90 10.96 -0.40 9.26
N ILE A 91 9.66 -0.70 9.41
CA ILE A 91 8.59 0.32 9.39
C ILE A 91 8.79 1.40 10.49
N PRO A 92 9.08 1.07 11.76
CA PRO A 92 9.35 2.08 12.80
C PRO A 92 10.59 2.94 12.53
N VAL A 93 11.57 2.41 11.79
CA VAL A 93 12.77 3.16 11.38
C VAL A 93 12.40 4.14 10.27
N ALA A 94 11.77 3.65 9.19
CA ALA A 94 11.34 4.46 8.05
C ALA A 94 10.34 5.57 8.43
N SER A 95 9.41 5.27 9.34
CA SER A 95 8.46 6.23 9.95
C SER A 95 9.17 7.53 10.41
N ARG A 96 10.31 7.41 11.08
CA ARG A 96 11.07 8.57 11.56
C ARG A 96 11.62 9.45 10.42
N TYR A 97 11.87 8.89 9.23
CA TYR A 97 12.36 9.64 8.08
C TYR A 97 11.24 10.30 7.29
N VAL A 98 10.10 9.63 7.07
CA VAL A 98 8.94 10.24 6.38
C VAL A 98 8.34 11.39 7.20
N LEU A 99 8.23 11.24 8.53
CA LEU A 99 7.82 12.32 9.44
C LEU A 99 8.76 13.54 9.37
N ARG A 100 10.08 13.33 9.28
CA ARG A 100 11.07 14.42 9.09
C ARG A 100 10.96 15.13 7.74
N ARG A 101 10.33 14.51 6.74
CA ARG A 101 10.09 15.09 5.41
C ARG A 101 8.69 15.70 5.26
N ASN A 102 7.92 15.79 6.35
CA ASN A 102 6.51 16.21 6.37
C ASN A 102 5.56 15.30 5.57
N LEU A 103 5.94 14.05 5.30
CA LEU A 103 5.04 13.03 4.74
C LEU A 103 4.25 12.38 5.89
N PHE A 104 3.13 13.02 6.25
CA PHE A 104 2.25 12.59 7.34
C PHE A 104 0.81 13.08 7.15
N GLY A 105 -0.12 12.28 7.65
CA GLY A 105 -1.54 12.59 7.74
C GLY A 105 -2.01 12.77 9.19
N TYR A 106 -3.29 13.13 9.33
CA TYR A 106 -4.03 13.06 10.58
C TYR A 106 -5.19 12.08 10.42
N ASP A 107 -5.46 11.27 11.44
CA ASP A 107 -6.57 10.32 11.44
C ASP A 107 -7.92 11.07 11.38
N ILE A 108 -8.53 11.11 10.20
CA ILE A 108 -9.74 11.87 9.94
C ILE A 108 -10.96 11.35 10.70
N ASN A 109 -10.93 10.10 11.14
CA ASN A 109 -11.99 9.43 11.88
C ASN A 109 -11.88 9.68 13.40
N LYS A 110 -10.79 10.33 13.84
CA LYS A 110 -10.54 10.72 15.24
C LYS A 110 -10.53 12.23 15.49
N LYS A 111 -11.03 13.03 14.54
CA LYS A 111 -11.15 14.49 14.67
C LYS A 111 -11.80 14.91 15.99
N GLY A 112 -11.23 15.91 16.66
CA GLY A 112 -11.68 16.40 17.96
C GLY A 112 -11.18 15.61 19.18
N THR A 113 -10.56 14.43 18.99
CA THR A 113 -9.88 13.70 20.07
C THR A 113 -8.39 14.06 20.16
N PRO A 114 -7.72 13.86 21.31
CA PRO A 114 -6.27 14.00 21.41
C PRO A 114 -5.49 13.08 20.46
N GLN A 115 -6.04 11.91 20.11
CA GLN A 115 -5.41 11.00 19.15
C GLN A 115 -5.44 11.54 17.71
N GLY A 116 -6.49 12.29 17.33
CA GLY A 116 -6.63 12.89 16.01
C GLY A 116 -5.67 14.05 15.73
N SER A 117 -4.96 14.58 16.73
CA SER A 117 -3.91 15.59 16.56
C SER A 117 -2.50 14.98 16.40
N ILE A 118 -2.36 13.67 16.53
CA ILE A 118 -1.09 12.96 16.35
C ILE A 118 -0.80 12.82 14.85
N LYS A 119 0.41 13.20 14.43
CA LYS A 119 0.89 13.01 13.06
C LYS A 119 1.15 11.53 12.79
N VAL A 120 0.48 10.96 11.79
CA VAL A 120 0.65 9.57 11.37
C VAL A 120 1.56 9.53 10.13
N PRO A 121 2.65 8.75 10.12
CA PRO A 121 3.55 8.65 8.95
C PRO A 121 2.82 8.06 7.74
N GLU A 122 2.96 8.70 6.58
CA GLU A 122 2.38 8.24 5.31
C GLU A 122 3.40 7.50 4.43
N SER A 123 2.93 6.95 3.31
CA SER A 123 3.74 6.27 2.28
C SER A 123 4.58 5.07 2.73
N LEU A 124 4.34 4.53 3.92
CA LEU A 124 5.09 3.40 4.49
C LEU A 124 4.97 2.10 3.68
N GLY A 125 4.01 2.02 2.74
CA GLY A 125 3.91 0.93 1.76
C GLY A 125 5.19 0.72 0.95
N ILE A 126 6.01 1.77 0.74
CA ILE A 126 7.31 1.63 0.07
C ILE A 126 8.26 0.66 0.80
N VAL A 127 8.21 0.61 2.15
CA VAL A 127 9.05 -0.30 2.95
C VAL A 127 8.65 -1.75 2.69
N ILE A 128 7.34 -2.01 2.66
CA ILE A 128 6.77 -3.34 2.39
C ILE A 128 7.11 -3.76 0.96
N GLY A 129 6.96 -2.85 0.00
CA GLY A 129 7.30 -3.07 -1.40
C GLY A 129 8.79 -3.38 -1.63
N ILE A 130 9.70 -2.65 -0.99
CA ILE A 130 11.15 -2.91 -1.08
C ILE A 130 11.50 -4.29 -0.49
N VAL A 131 10.97 -4.61 0.70
CA VAL A 131 11.21 -5.93 1.31
C VAL A 131 10.66 -7.07 0.46
N PHE A 132 9.46 -6.90 -0.12
CA PHE A 132 8.88 -7.85 -1.06
C PHE A 132 9.78 -8.05 -2.30
N LEU A 133 10.21 -6.97 -2.96
CA LEU A 133 11.06 -7.04 -4.15
C LEU A 133 12.39 -7.75 -3.86
N VAL A 134 13.07 -7.39 -2.77
CA VAL A 134 14.33 -8.02 -2.39
C VAL A 134 14.14 -9.52 -2.15
N LEU A 135 13.10 -9.93 -1.42
CA LEU A 135 12.84 -11.35 -1.14
C LEU A 135 12.40 -12.13 -2.38
N ALA A 136 11.65 -11.52 -3.30
CA ALA A 136 11.27 -12.15 -4.56
C ALA A 136 12.48 -12.32 -5.51
N ILE A 137 13.39 -11.34 -5.56
CA ILE A 137 14.67 -11.46 -6.27
C ILE A 137 15.55 -12.55 -5.64
N LEU A 138 15.58 -12.66 -4.31
CA LEU A 138 16.29 -13.75 -3.63
C LEU A 138 15.63 -15.11 -3.86
N PHE A 139 14.29 -15.18 -3.93
CA PHE A 139 13.55 -16.39 -4.26
C PHE A 139 13.92 -16.93 -5.64
N GLN A 140 14.12 -16.06 -6.63
CA GLN A 140 14.54 -16.41 -7.99
C GLN A 140 15.81 -17.27 -8.00
N TYR A 141 16.82 -16.89 -7.22
CA TYR A 141 18.10 -17.62 -7.12
C TYR A 141 17.94 -19.08 -6.68
N PHE A 142 16.94 -19.39 -5.85
CA PHE A 142 16.73 -20.75 -5.33
C PHE A 142 15.84 -21.64 -6.21
N ASN A 143 15.15 -21.06 -7.21
CA ASN A 143 14.04 -21.70 -7.93
C ASN A 143 14.10 -21.61 -9.45
N PHE A 144 14.88 -20.68 -10.02
CA PHE A 144 15.03 -20.54 -11.47
C PHE A 144 16.49 -20.64 -11.90
N THR A 145 16.74 -21.41 -12.95
CA THR A 145 18.00 -21.43 -13.69
C THR A 145 17.97 -20.33 -14.77
N SER A 146 19.16 -19.94 -15.26
CA SER A 146 19.31 -18.92 -16.32
C SER A 146 18.53 -19.23 -17.60
N ASP A 147 18.37 -20.51 -17.92
CA ASP A 147 17.72 -21.00 -19.14
C ASP A 147 16.20 -21.23 -18.98
N SER A 148 15.62 -20.84 -17.84
CA SER A 148 14.18 -21.04 -17.58
C SER A 148 13.32 -20.04 -18.34
N ASN A 149 12.39 -20.53 -19.18
CA ASN A 149 11.41 -19.69 -19.88
C ASN A 149 10.58 -18.81 -18.92
N TRP A 150 10.28 -19.31 -17.72
CA TRP A 150 9.56 -18.59 -16.67
C TRP A 150 10.31 -17.35 -16.14
N LEU A 151 11.63 -17.30 -16.33
CA LEU A 151 12.47 -16.21 -15.84
C LEU A 151 12.11 -14.86 -16.51
N VAL A 152 11.67 -14.88 -17.76
CA VAL A 152 11.25 -13.68 -18.50
C VAL A 152 9.95 -13.13 -17.91
N GLU A 153 8.94 -13.98 -17.73
CA GLU A 153 7.65 -13.59 -17.14
C GLU A 153 7.81 -13.15 -15.67
N TYR A 154 8.65 -13.84 -14.90
CA TYR A 154 8.93 -13.51 -13.50
C TYR A 154 9.62 -12.14 -13.36
N ASN A 155 10.68 -11.88 -14.14
CA ASN A 155 11.36 -10.59 -14.15
C ASN A 155 10.44 -9.45 -14.64
N ALA A 156 9.57 -9.72 -15.61
CA ALA A 156 8.59 -8.75 -16.08
C ALA A 156 7.55 -8.42 -15.01
N ALA A 157 7.05 -9.42 -14.28
CA ALA A 157 6.17 -9.20 -13.13
C ALA A 157 6.87 -8.37 -12.03
N LEU A 158 8.12 -8.68 -11.69
CA LEU A 158 8.91 -7.89 -10.73
C LEU A 158 9.14 -6.45 -11.20
N ALA A 159 9.45 -6.24 -12.48
CA ALA A 159 9.60 -4.90 -13.06
C ALA A 159 8.29 -4.11 -12.98
N SER A 160 7.16 -4.75 -13.30
CA SER A 160 5.84 -4.13 -13.18
C SER A 160 5.46 -3.78 -11.74
N ILE A 161 5.74 -4.66 -10.77
CA ILE A 161 5.51 -4.38 -9.35
C ILE A 161 6.44 -3.26 -8.86
N CYS A 162 7.71 -3.26 -9.28
CA CYS A 162 8.68 -2.22 -8.95
C CYS A 162 8.26 -0.84 -9.48
N PHE A 163 7.82 -0.76 -10.74
CA PHE A 163 7.25 0.49 -11.27
C PHE A 163 5.98 0.89 -10.52
N MET A 164 5.10 -0.04 -10.14
CA MET A 164 3.89 0.30 -9.38
C MET A 164 4.22 0.86 -8.00
N ILE A 165 5.18 0.27 -7.27
CA ILE A 165 5.65 0.77 -5.97
C ILE A 165 6.27 2.17 -6.12
N LEU A 166 7.14 2.36 -7.13
CA LEU A 166 7.78 3.65 -7.40
C LEU A 166 6.75 4.73 -7.75
N LEU A 167 5.84 4.45 -8.70
CA LEU A 167 4.86 5.42 -9.15
C LEU A 167 3.78 5.70 -8.11
N GLY A 168 3.42 4.73 -7.26
CA GLY A 168 2.57 4.95 -6.09
C GLY A 168 3.24 5.88 -5.07
N PHE A 169 4.51 5.65 -4.75
CA PHE A 169 5.26 6.58 -3.89
C PHE A 169 5.41 7.98 -4.49
N VAL A 170 5.57 8.09 -5.82
CA VAL A 170 5.61 9.38 -6.52
C VAL A 170 4.23 10.08 -6.50
N ASP A 171 3.13 9.33 -6.58
CA ASP A 171 1.78 9.89 -6.40
C ASP A 171 1.59 10.47 -4.99
N ASP A 172 1.95 9.72 -3.94
CA ASP A 172 1.89 10.19 -2.55
C ASP A 172 2.74 11.45 -2.28
N VAL A 173 3.89 11.59 -2.96
CA VAL A 173 4.84 12.70 -2.73
C VAL A 173 4.50 13.96 -3.56
N LEU A 174 3.81 13.79 -4.70
CA LEU A 174 3.54 14.88 -5.65
C LEU A 174 2.04 15.23 -5.80
N ASP A 175 1.14 14.51 -5.13
CA ASP A 175 -0.32 14.68 -5.22
C ASP A 175 -0.83 14.75 -6.68
N VAL A 176 -0.49 13.74 -7.51
CA VAL A 176 -0.70 13.89 -8.96
C VAL A 176 -2.19 13.92 -9.35
N PRO A 177 -2.58 14.66 -10.41
CA PRO A 177 -3.98 14.74 -10.82
C PRO A 177 -4.58 13.37 -11.18
N TRP A 178 -5.86 13.17 -10.88
CA TRP A 178 -6.58 11.89 -11.09
C TRP A 178 -6.41 11.27 -12.50
N ARG A 179 -6.26 12.10 -13.54
CA ARG A 179 -6.01 11.66 -14.92
C ARG A 179 -4.69 10.91 -15.05
N VAL A 180 -3.67 11.35 -14.31
CA VAL A 180 -2.35 10.71 -14.24
C VAL A 180 -2.46 9.42 -13.42
N LYS A 181 -3.25 9.38 -12.33
CA LYS A 181 -3.49 8.17 -11.52
C LYS A 181 -4.11 6.99 -12.32
N LEU A 182 -4.79 7.25 -13.44
CA LEU A 182 -5.24 6.21 -14.38
C LEU A 182 -4.14 5.76 -15.36
N LEU A 183 -3.18 6.65 -15.68
CA LEU A 183 -2.08 6.38 -16.60
C LEU A 183 -0.91 5.63 -15.92
N LEU A 184 -0.57 5.97 -14.66
CA LEU A 184 0.56 5.35 -13.95
C LEU A 184 0.46 3.81 -13.90
N PRO A 185 -0.68 3.18 -13.56
CA PRO A 185 -0.78 1.72 -13.55
C PRO A 185 -0.69 1.12 -14.94
N THR A 186 -1.15 1.84 -15.98
CA THR A 186 -1.04 1.41 -17.38
C THR A 186 0.43 1.31 -17.79
N ILE A 187 1.24 2.32 -17.44
CA ILE A 187 2.69 2.33 -17.71
C ILE A 187 3.39 1.23 -16.89
N ALA A 188 3.06 1.10 -15.60
CA ALA A 188 3.64 0.07 -14.75
C ALA A 188 3.31 -1.36 -15.23
N ALA A 189 2.16 -1.59 -15.88
CA ALA A 189 1.79 -2.89 -16.43
C ALA A 189 2.53 -3.27 -17.72
N LEU A 190 3.22 -2.34 -18.40
CA LEU A 190 3.83 -2.60 -19.72
C LEU A 190 4.83 -3.77 -19.75
N PRO A 191 5.77 -3.94 -18.79
CA PRO A 191 6.65 -5.11 -18.76
C PRO A 191 5.89 -6.44 -18.81
N LEU A 192 4.85 -6.58 -17.97
CA LEU A 192 4.00 -7.77 -17.93
C LEU A 192 3.26 -7.99 -19.27
N LEU A 193 2.68 -6.95 -19.87
CA LEU A 193 1.98 -7.05 -21.16
C LEU A 193 2.90 -7.46 -22.33
N MET A 194 4.17 -7.02 -22.28
CA MET A 194 5.19 -7.36 -23.27
C MET A 194 5.72 -8.79 -23.10
N ALA A 195 5.94 -9.24 -21.86
CA ALA A 195 6.41 -10.59 -21.57
C ALA A 195 5.32 -11.67 -21.66
N TYR A 196 4.04 -11.30 -21.64
CA TYR A 196 2.93 -12.25 -21.73
C TYR A 196 2.95 -13.08 -23.03
N ALA A 197 3.32 -14.35 -22.88
CA ALA A 197 3.38 -15.37 -23.94
C ALA A 197 2.16 -16.32 -23.94
N GLY A 198 1.21 -16.13 -23.02
CA GLY A 198 0.00 -16.95 -22.91
C GLY A 198 -1.04 -16.74 -24.03
N HIS A 199 -2.06 -17.58 -24.05
CA HIS A 199 -3.15 -17.51 -25.02
C HIS A 199 -4.06 -16.29 -24.79
N THR A 200 -4.52 -15.66 -25.88
CA THR A 200 -5.50 -14.54 -25.87
C THR A 200 -6.96 -15.00 -25.91
N THR A 201 -7.18 -16.31 -25.80
CA THR A 201 -8.48 -16.98 -25.91
C THR A 201 -9.15 -17.09 -24.54
N ILE A 202 -10.42 -16.70 -24.46
CA ILE A 202 -11.25 -16.81 -23.25
C ILE A 202 -12.33 -17.89 -23.42
N ILE A 203 -12.72 -18.48 -22.29
CA ILE A 203 -13.88 -19.36 -22.19
C ILE A 203 -15.07 -18.50 -21.75
N ILE A 204 -16.18 -18.58 -22.48
CA ILE A 204 -17.41 -17.84 -22.17
C ILE A 204 -18.10 -18.50 -20.96
N PRO A 205 -18.48 -17.76 -19.91
CA PRO A 205 -19.16 -18.34 -18.75
C PRO A 205 -20.46 -19.05 -19.15
N LYS A 206 -20.72 -20.24 -18.60
CA LYS A 206 -21.86 -21.10 -18.99
C LYS A 206 -23.22 -20.39 -19.14
N PRO A 207 -23.63 -19.42 -18.27
CA PRO A 207 -24.90 -18.71 -18.45
C PRO A 207 -24.96 -17.82 -19.70
N LEU A 208 -23.83 -17.43 -20.28
CA LEU A 208 -23.74 -16.56 -21.46
C LEU A 208 -23.67 -17.33 -22.78
N ILE A 209 -23.25 -18.60 -22.76
CA ILE A 209 -23.12 -19.44 -23.97
C ILE A 209 -24.41 -19.47 -24.82
N PRO A 210 -25.63 -19.61 -24.26
CA PRO A 210 -26.86 -19.63 -25.07
C PRO A 210 -27.15 -18.32 -25.82
N TYR A 211 -26.60 -17.19 -25.36
CA TYR A 211 -26.81 -15.88 -25.98
C TYR A 211 -25.72 -15.53 -27.01
N VAL A 212 -24.49 -16.03 -26.81
CA VAL A 212 -23.34 -15.73 -27.69
C VAL A 212 -23.16 -16.79 -28.78
N GLY A 213 -23.61 -18.03 -28.55
CA GLY A 213 -23.49 -19.14 -29.51
C GLY A 213 -22.07 -19.71 -29.66
N LEU A 214 -21.14 -19.29 -28.79
CA LEU A 214 -19.74 -19.72 -28.74
C LEU A 214 -19.38 -20.13 -27.31
N GLU A 215 -18.57 -21.18 -27.17
CA GLU A 215 -17.99 -21.59 -25.87
C GLU A 215 -16.61 -20.93 -25.63
N VAL A 216 -15.90 -20.66 -26.71
CA VAL A 216 -14.50 -20.21 -26.74
C VAL A 216 -14.38 -19.05 -27.72
N LEU A 217 -13.71 -17.96 -27.31
CA LEU A 217 -13.55 -16.75 -28.11
C LEU A 217 -12.10 -16.26 -28.03
N ASP A 218 -11.43 -16.09 -29.19
CA ASP A 218 -10.14 -15.40 -29.24
C ASP A 218 -10.34 -13.89 -29.32
N LEU A 219 -9.72 -13.17 -28.38
CA LEU A 219 -9.77 -11.71 -28.29
C LEU A 219 -8.54 -11.03 -28.91
N GLY A 220 -7.47 -11.79 -29.21
CA GLY A 220 -6.22 -11.24 -29.73
C GLY A 220 -5.71 -10.04 -28.91
N TRP A 221 -5.50 -8.91 -29.57
CA TRP A 221 -5.01 -7.68 -28.93
C TRP A 221 -5.94 -7.11 -27.84
N ILE A 222 -7.26 -7.36 -27.93
CA ILE A 222 -8.24 -6.88 -26.95
C ILE A 222 -7.99 -7.56 -25.59
N TYR A 223 -7.46 -8.79 -25.57
CA TYR A 223 -7.02 -9.45 -24.34
C TYR A 223 -5.89 -8.67 -23.65
N LYS A 224 -4.90 -8.18 -24.40
CA LYS A 224 -3.80 -7.38 -23.84
C LYS A 224 -4.30 -6.01 -23.35
N LEU A 225 -5.27 -5.38 -24.03
CA LEU A 225 -5.93 -4.18 -23.52
C LEU A 225 -6.66 -4.48 -22.19
N TYR A 226 -7.41 -5.59 -22.12
CA TYR A 226 -8.07 -6.03 -20.88
C TYR A 226 -7.07 -6.23 -19.73
N MET A 227 -5.92 -6.87 -19.97
CA MET A 227 -4.87 -7.02 -18.95
C MET A 227 -4.37 -5.68 -18.40
N GLY A 228 -4.15 -4.69 -19.28
CA GLY A 228 -3.74 -3.35 -18.87
C GLY A 228 -4.82 -2.64 -18.04
N LEU A 229 -6.08 -2.72 -18.49
CA LEU A 229 -7.22 -2.17 -17.77
C LEU A 229 -7.47 -2.87 -16.42
N LEU A 230 -7.18 -4.18 -16.32
CA LEU A 230 -7.27 -4.93 -15.07
C LEU A 230 -6.25 -4.41 -14.04
N ALA A 231 -5.02 -4.10 -14.45
CA ALA A 231 -4.02 -3.49 -13.57
C ALA A 231 -4.50 -2.12 -13.05
N VAL A 232 -5.03 -1.26 -13.94
CA VAL A 232 -5.62 0.04 -13.57
C VAL A 232 -6.80 -0.12 -12.61
N PHE A 233 -7.70 -1.07 -12.87
CA PHE A 233 -8.83 -1.37 -12.02
C PHE A 233 -8.37 -1.81 -10.63
N CYS A 234 -7.51 -2.82 -10.53
CA CYS A 234 -7.06 -3.37 -9.25
C CYS A 234 -6.42 -2.32 -8.33
N THR A 235 -5.53 -1.46 -8.84
CA THR A 235 -4.90 -0.43 -8.00
C THR A 235 -5.87 0.66 -7.56
N ASN A 236 -6.73 1.12 -8.48
CA ASN A 236 -7.68 2.19 -8.16
C ASN A 236 -8.83 1.68 -7.27
N SER A 237 -9.32 0.46 -7.45
CA SER A 237 -10.39 -0.14 -6.63
C SER A 237 -9.99 -0.29 -5.15
N ILE A 238 -8.73 -0.64 -4.87
CA ILE A 238 -8.22 -0.67 -3.48
C ILE A 238 -8.10 0.77 -2.95
N ASN A 239 -7.55 1.69 -3.74
CA ASN A 239 -7.32 3.09 -3.31
C ASN A 239 -8.62 3.84 -3.00
N ILE A 240 -9.70 3.63 -3.77
CA ILE A 240 -11.02 4.22 -3.48
C ILE A 240 -11.78 3.51 -2.35
N HIS A 241 -11.31 2.34 -1.91
CA HIS A 241 -11.87 1.58 -0.79
C HIS A 241 -10.99 1.70 0.47
N ALA A 242 -10.47 2.91 0.70
CA ALA A 242 -9.72 3.33 1.87
C ALA A 242 -10.47 4.45 2.64
N GLY A 243 -9.88 4.97 3.73
CA GLY A 243 -10.43 6.06 4.54
C GLY A 243 -9.47 6.55 5.61
#